data_AF-A0A955AXD6-F1
#
_entry.id   AF-A0A955AXD6-F1
#
_cell.length_a   1.000
_cell.length_b   1.000
_cell.length_c   1.000
_cell.angle_alpha   90.00
_cell.angle_beta   90.00
_cell.angle_gamma   90.00
#
_symmetry.space_group_name_H-M   'P 1'
#
loop_
_entity.id
_entity.type
_entity.pdbx_description
1 polymer ?
#
loop_
_entity_poly.entity_id
_entity_poly.type
_entity_poly.pdbx_seq_one_letter_code
_entity_poly.pdbx_strand_id
1 'polypeptide(L)'
;TPNFENEAIIPRREWDVAELRAAPIDEVEVPLLDSAKQKLLALRQDRTAPAVDVKMITAWNGLTIRGLADAGRVFDNAAAIDFARDAAEFCLAKLRDGAGRLHRTYTSGEAKLAGYLDDYAFLLDGLIALYEATGESRWLEEAAAIADVQIELFADSSGGGFYYTASDQSQLLVRGKQPHDGPLPSSAAISARNLMILARKLNRSDFAELAESTLKSLAPRLAEVPAAMPRTAVLVEERLASEQKN
;
A
#
# COMPACT_ATOMS: atom_id res chain seq x y z
N THR A 1 -21.60 -6.84 -14.20
CA THR A 1 -22.10 -6.83 -15.58
C THR A 1 -20.96 -6.37 -16.46
N PRO A 2 -20.49 -7.15 -17.44
CA PRO A 2 -19.51 -6.65 -18.39
C PRO A 2 -20.23 -5.62 -19.26
N ASN A 3 -19.80 -4.38 -19.15
CA ASN A 3 -20.25 -3.29 -20.01
C ASN A 3 -19.45 -3.40 -21.31
N PHE A 4 -20.11 -3.82 -22.40
CA PHE A 4 -20.18 -3.21 -23.73
C PHE A 4 -21.20 -4.06 -24.54
N GLU A 5 -22.46 -3.61 -24.58
CA GLU A 5 -23.48 -3.99 -25.58
C GLU A 5 -23.57 -5.46 -26.02
N ASN A 6 -23.91 -6.38 -25.10
CA ASN A 6 -24.33 -7.77 -25.38
C ASN A 6 -23.37 -8.68 -26.19
N GLU A 7 -22.16 -8.21 -26.53
CA GLU A 7 -21.17 -9.00 -27.26
C GLU A 7 -19.83 -9.04 -26.54
N ALA A 8 -19.26 -10.24 -26.42
CA ALA A 8 -17.91 -10.42 -25.92
C ALA A 8 -16.90 -10.06 -27.02
N ILE A 9 -16.44 -8.81 -27.04
CA ILE A 9 -15.32 -8.40 -27.89
C ILE A 9 -14.03 -8.88 -27.22
N ILE A 10 -13.45 -9.96 -27.73
CA ILE A 10 -12.09 -10.36 -27.39
C ILE A 10 -11.16 -9.69 -28.41
N PRO A 11 -10.44 -8.61 -28.06
CA PRO A 11 -9.45 -8.05 -28.96
C PRO A 11 -8.34 -9.08 -29.19
N ARG A 12 -8.35 -9.73 -30.36
CA ARG A 12 -7.20 -10.48 -30.86
C ARG A 12 -6.20 -9.49 -31.42
N ARG A 13 -4.96 -9.56 -30.94
CA ARG A 13 -3.83 -8.89 -31.60
C ARG A 13 -3.41 -9.76 -32.77
N GLU A 14 -3.52 -9.22 -33.98
CA GLU A 14 -2.98 -9.83 -35.21
C GLU A 14 -1.59 -9.28 -35.58
N TRP A 15 -1.08 -8.27 -34.85
CA TRP A 15 0.20 -7.62 -35.12
C TRP A 15 1.33 -8.11 -34.21
N ASP A 16 2.53 -8.22 -34.76
CA ASP A 16 3.75 -8.45 -34.00
C ASP A 16 4.20 -7.16 -33.30
N VAL A 17 4.35 -7.24 -31.97
CA VAL A 17 4.80 -6.11 -31.13
C VAL A 17 6.24 -5.70 -31.47
N ALA A 18 7.08 -6.64 -31.92
CA ALA A 18 8.44 -6.35 -32.34
C ALA A 18 8.47 -5.50 -33.62
N GLU A 19 7.58 -5.79 -34.58
CA GLU A 19 7.44 -5.03 -35.83
C GLU A 19 6.91 -3.61 -35.58
N LEU A 20 5.90 -3.46 -34.71
CA LEU A 20 5.35 -2.14 -34.33
C LEU A 20 6.36 -1.27 -33.59
N ARG A 21 7.27 -1.87 -32.81
CA ARG A 21 8.32 -1.13 -32.10
C ARG A 21 9.46 -0.70 -33.01
N ALA A 22 9.66 -1.41 -34.11
CA ALA A 22 10.69 -1.13 -35.11
C ALA A 22 10.23 -0.16 -36.20
N ALA A 23 8.93 0.03 -36.37
CA ALA A 23 8.36 1.00 -37.30
C ALA A 23 8.49 2.42 -36.73
N PRO A 24 9.27 3.32 -37.35
CA PRO A 24 9.22 4.73 -37.00
C PRO A 24 7.83 5.28 -37.32
N ILE A 25 7.24 6.05 -36.39
CA ILE A 25 6.06 6.84 -36.71
C ILE A 25 6.54 7.94 -37.66
N ASP A 26 6.06 7.94 -38.89
CA ASP A 26 6.45 8.96 -39.86
C ASP A 26 5.99 10.34 -39.34
N GLU A 27 6.76 11.41 -39.60
CA GLU A 27 6.42 12.78 -39.15
C GLU A 27 5.02 13.24 -39.64
N VAL A 28 4.52 12.61 -40.70
CA VAL A 28 3.18 12.83 -41.29
C VAL A 28 2.06 12.09 -40.51
N GLU A 29 2.38 11.02 -39.79
CA GLU A 29 1.43 10.21 -39.03
C GLU A 29 1.09 10.82 -37.66
N VAL A 30 1.99 11.62 -37.08
CA VAL A 30 1.76 12.29 -35.78
C VAL A 30 0.56 13.26 -35.86
N PRO A 31 0.45 14.16 -36.86
CA PRO A 31 -0.73 15.02 -37.03
C PRO A 31 -2.04 14.24 -37.26
N LEU A 32 -1.97 13.11 -37.98
CA LEU A 32 -3.12 12.23 -38.21
C LEU A 32 -3.59 11.58 -36.91
N LEU A 33 -2.65 11.09 -36.09
CA LEU A 33 -2.94 10.49 -34.79
C LEU A 33 -3.53 11.52 -33.81
N ASP A 34 -2.99 12.73 -33.77
CA ASP A 34 -3.53 13.80 -32.92
C ASP A 34 -4.92 14.25 -33.38
N SER A 35 -5.14 14.36 -34.69
CA SER A 35 -6.48 14.61 -35.24
C SER A 35 -7.46 13.50 -34.88
N ALA A 36 -7.04 12.24 -34.98
CA ALA A 36 -7.86 11.10 -34.60
C ALA A 36 -8.20 11.10 -33.09
N LYS A 37 -7.21 11.34 -32.22
CA LYS A 37 -7.42 11.48 -30.76
C LYS A 37 -8.40 12.59 -30.44
N GLN A 38 -8.29 13.76 -31.08
CA GLN A 38 -9.22 14.87 -30.88
C GLN A 38 -10.65 14.54 -31.31
N LYS A 39 -10.83 13.93 -32.50
CA LYS A 39 -12.15 13.48 -32.99
C LYS A 39 -12.78 12.43 -32.08
N LEU A 40 -11.99 11.45 -31.64
CA LEU A 40 -12.44 10.42 -30.70
C LEU A 40 -12.76 11.00 -29.32
N LEU A 41 -11.99 11.97 -28.84
CA LEU A 41 -12.26 12.66 -27.58
C LEU A 41 -13.56 13.47 -27.66
N ALA A 42 -13.79 14.20 -28.76
CA ALA A 42 -15.04 14.94 -28.99
C ALA A 42 -16.25 13.99 -28.98
N LEU A 43 -16.21 12.89 -29.73
CA LEU A 43 -17.27 11.87 -29.70
C LEU A 43 -17.44 11.20 -28.33
N ARG A 44 -16.36 11.09 -27.55
CA ARG A 44 -16.42 10.54 -26.18
C ARG A 44 -17.11 11.50 -25.21
N GLN A 45 -17.00 12.82 -25.42
CA GLN A 45 -17.64 13.83 -24.57
C GLN A 45 -19.17 13.80 -24.66
N ASP A 46 -19.73 13.32 -25.78
CA ASP A 46 -21.18 13.12 -25.95
C ASP A 46 -21.74 11.94 -25.14
N ARG A 47 -20.86 11.07 -24.61
CA ARG A 47 -21.27 9.94 -23.76
C ARG A 47 -21.36 10.39 -22.30
N THR A 48 -22.38 9.92 -21.58
CA THR A 48 -22.42 10.07 -20.13
C THR A 48 -21.16 9.45 -19.53
N ALA A 49 -20.36 10.27 -18.84
CA ALA A 49 -19.16 9.79 -18.18
C ALA A 49 -19.54 8.72 -17.13
N PRO A 50 -18.77 7.62 -17.01
CA PRO A 50 -18.99 6.68 -15.93
C PRO A 50 -18.83 7.39 -14.59
N ALA A 51 -19.59 6.94 -13.58
CA ALA A 51 -19.42 7.44 -12.23
C ALA A 51 -17.95 7.24 -11.78
N VAL A 52 -17.33 8.31 -11.28
CA VAL A 52 -15.98 8.25 -10.72
C VAL A 52 -16.11 7.85 -9.26
N ASP A 53 -15.46 6.76 -8.85
CA ASP A 53 -15.30 6.48 -7.42
C ASP A 53 -14.32 7.50 -6.84
N VAL A 54 -14.84 8.44 -6.05
CA VAL A 54 -14.06 9.50 -5.39
C VAL A 54 -13.57 9.09 -4.00
N LYS A 55 -13.77 7.83 -3.63
CA LYS A 55 -13.34 7.26 -2.35
C LYS A 55 -11.83 7.21 -2.27
N MET A 56 -11.28 7.83 -1.24
CA MET A 56 -9.88 7.66 -0.85
C MET A 56 -9.80 6.56 0.20
N ILE A 57 -8.87 5.61 0.02
CA ILE A 57 -8.69 4.46 0.93
C ILE A 57 -7.33 4.57 1.61
N THR A 58 -7.29 4.42 2.93
CA THR A 58 -6.08 4.62 3.74
C THR A 58 -4.97 3.65 3.35
N ALA A 59 -5.26 2.35 3.26
CA ALA A 59 -4.31 1.34 2.80
C ALA A 59 -3.68 1.70 1.44
N TRP A 60 -4.48 2.16 0.48
CA TRP A 60 -3.99 2.50 -0.86
C TRP A 60 -3.17 3.77 -0.87
N ASN A 61 -3.57 4.79 -0.11
CA ASN A 61 -2.74 5.97 0.10
C ASN A 61 -1.39 5.60 0.73
N GLY A 62 -1.36 4.69 1.71
CA GLY A 62 -0.12 4.19 2.29
C GLY A 62 0.84 3.58 1.26
N LEU A 63 0.33 2.71 0.37
CA LEU A 63 1.11 2.15 -0.73
C LEU A 63 1.58 3.22 -1.73
N THR A 64 0.72 4.20 -2.04
CA THR A 64 1.06 5.32 -2.92
C THR A 64 2.15 6.21 -2.31
N ILE A 65 2.05 6.56 -1.04
CA ILE A 65 3.05 7.34 -0.29
C ILE A 65 4.39 6.62 -0.33
N ARG A 66 4.42 5.32 -0.02
CA ARG A 66 5.63 4.49 -0.10
C ARG A 66 6.27 4.56 -1.49
N GLY A 67 5.48 4.29 -2.54
CA GLY A 67 5.98 4.27 -3.92
C GLY A 67 6.51 5.62 -4.38
N LEU A 68 5.83 6.71 -4.02
CA LEU A 68 6.26 8.07 -4.36
C LEU A 68 7.49 8.52 -3.57
N ALA A 69 7.59 8.19 -2.28
CA ALA A 69 8.77 8.47 -1.48
C ALA A 69 10.00 7.71 -2.00
N ASP A 70 9.85 6.42 -2.34
CA ASP A 70 10.92 5.63 -2.95
C ASP A 70 11.31 6.17 -4.33
N ALA A 71 10.35 6.49 -5.20
CA ALA A 71 10.63 7.08 -6.50
C ALA A 71 11.32 8.44 -6.37
N GLY A 72 10.86 9.28 -5.45
CA GLY A 72 11.46 10.57 -5.15
C GLY A 72 12.91 10.46 -4.71
N ARG A 73 13.20 9.52 -3.81
CA ARG A 73 14.55 9.26 -3.28
C ARG A 73 15.49 8.62 -4.31
N VAL A 74 15.01 7.72 -5.15
CA VAL A 74 15.84 6.97 -6.12
C VAL A 74 16.11 7.77 -7.40
N PHE A 75 15.13 8.56 -7.84
CA PHE A 75 15.20 9.32 -9.10
C PHE A 75 15.39 10.83 -8.90
N ASP A 76 15.73 11.28 -7.68
CA ASP A 76 15.88 12.69 -7.32
C ASP A 76 14.68 13.56 -7.72
N ASN A 77 13.47 13.04 -7.53
CA ASN A 77 12.22 13.71 -7.91
C ASN A 77 11.54 14.36 -6.69
N ALA A 78 11.85 15.63 -6.44
CA ALA A 78 11.28 16.40 -5.34
C ALA A 78 9.73 16.49 -5.41
N ALA A 79 9.15 16.61 -6.60
CA ALA A 79 7.70 16.69 -6.76
C ALA A 79 6.98 15.40 -6.32
N ALA A 80 7.62 14.23 -6.51
CA ALA A 80 7.10 12.96 -6.00
C ALA A 80 7.12 12.92 -4.46
N ILE A 81 8.19 13.44 -3.84
CA ILE A 81 8.30 13.54 -2.37
C ILE A 81 7.24 14.51 -1.83
N ASP A 82 7.04 15.66 -2.47
CA ASP A 82 6.04 16.64 -2.06
C ASP A 82 4.62 16.06 -2.15
N PHE A 83 4.31 15.31 -3.21
CA PHE A 83 3.02 14.63 -3.32
C PHE A 83 2.84 13.54 -2.25
N ALA A 84 3.89 12.78 -1.93
CA ALA A 84 3.86 11.80 -0.84
C ALA A 84 3.61 12.48 0.52
N ARG A 85 4.24 13.64 0.76
CA ARG A 85 4.03 14.46 1.96
C ARG A 85 2.57 14.92 2.05
N ASP A 86 2.03 15.50 0.99
CA ASP A 86 0.65 15.98 0.97
C ASP A 86 -0.36 14.86 1.22
N ALA A 87 -0.13 13.68 0.63
CA ALA A 87 -0.97 12.50 0.85
C ALA A 87 -0.88 11.98 2.30
N ALA A 88 0.32 11.99 2.90
CA ALA A 88 0.50 11.60 4.29
C ALA A 88 -0.18 12.58 5.25
N GLU A 89 -0.01 13.89 5.05
CA GLU A 89 -0.70 14.94 5.81
C GLU A 89 -2.21 14.80 5.71
N PHE A 90 -2.73 14.54 4.52
CA PHE A 90 -4.15 14.25 4.35
C PHE A 90 -4.60 13.06 5.18
N CYS A 91 -3.87 11.94 5.15
CA CYS A 91 -4.21 10.75 5.92
C CYS A 91 -4.19 11.03 7.43
N LEU A 92 -3.16 11.70 7.93
CA LEU A 92 -3.03 12.05 9.34
C LEU A 92 -4.12 13.03 9.79
N ALA A 93 -4.50 13.99 8.95
CA ALA A 93 -5.48 15.01 9.31
C ALA A 93 -6.95 14.59 9.12
N LYS A 94 -7.22 13.69 8.16
CA LYS A 94 -8.59 13.36 7.72
C LYS A 94 -8.98 11.91 7.93
N LEU A 95 -8.02 10.99 8.02
CA LEU A 95 -8.28 9.57 8.17
C LEU A 95 -7.91 9.04 9.55
N ARG A 96 -7.34 9.86 10.44
CA ARG A 96 -7.06 9.54 11.83
C ARG A 96 -8.00 10.30 12.76
N ASP A 97 -8.63 9.60 13.70
CA ASP A 97 -9.47 10.22 14.71
C ASP A 97 -8.65 10.76 15.90
N GLY A 98 -9.33 11.45 16.83
CA GLY A 98 -8.68 12.03 18.02
C GLY A 98 -8.11 11.01 19.01
N ALA A 99 -8.51 9.73 18.92
CA ALA A 99 -7.93 8.64 19.69
C ALA A 99 -6.76 7.96 18.94
N GLY A 100 -6.45 8.42 17.73
CA GLY A 100 -5.39 7.89 16.89
C GLY A 100 -5.79 6.71 16.00
N ARG A 101 -7.07 6.33 15.96
CA ARG A 101 -7.53 5.23 15.11
C ARG A 101 -7.68 5.69 13.68
N LEU A 102 -7.31 4.81 12.76
CA LEU A 102 -7.50 5.02 11.33
C LEU A 102 -8.89 4.60 10.88
N HIS A 103 -9.49 5.45 10.05
CA HIS A 103 -10.62 5.13 9.21
C HIS A 103 -10.13 4.51 7.91
N ARG A 104 -10.93 3.61 7.32
CA ARG A 104 -10.58 2.96 6.06
C ARG A 104 -10.77 3.88 4.86
N THR A 105 -11.84 4.68 4.89
CA THR A 105 -12.32 5.40 3.70
C THR A 105 -12.58 6.86 4.00
N TYR A 106 -12.34 7.73 3.04
CA TYR A 106 -12.81 9.11 3.04
C TYR A 106 -13.59 9.36 1.76
N THR A 107 -14.86 9.73 1.91
CA THR A 107 -15.76 9.99 0.79
C THR A 107 -16.69 11.14 1.15
N SER A 108 -16.91 12.06 0.21
CA SER A 108 -17.85 13.19 0.39
C SER A 108 -17.55 14.06 1.62
N GLY A 109 -16.26 14.25 1.94
CA GLY A 109 -15.84 15.12 3.05
C GLY A 109 -15.80 14.44 4.42
N GLU A 110 -16.05 13.14 4.50
CA GLU A 110 -16.21 12.42 5.76
C GLU A 110 -15.39 11.12 5.78
N ALA A 111 -14.70 10.88 6.89
CA ALA A 111 -14.02 9.63 7.17
C ALA A 111 -15.01 8.58 7.68
N LYS A 112 -14.97 7.38 7.10
CA LYS A 112 -15.91 6.29 7.39
C LYS A 112 -15.21 4.97 7.48
N LEU A 113 -15.87 4.08 8.23
CA LEU A 113 -15.49 2.68 8.48
C LEU A 113 -14.20 2.60 9.30
N ALA A 114 -14.17 1.70 10.28
CA ALA A 114 -12.95 1.42 11.02
C ALA A 114 -11.92 0.75 10.10
N GLY A 115 -10.65 1.15 10.22
CA GLY A 115 -9.53 0.58 9.48
C GLY A 115 -9.31 -0.89 9.80
N TYR A 116 -8.77 -1.60 8.82
CA TYR A 116 -8.25 -2.97 8.95
C TYR A 116 -6.73 -2.93 9.09
N LEU A 117 -6.12 -4.08 9.37
CA LEU A 117 -4.67 -4.19 9.49
C LEU A 117 -3.91 -3.54 8.32
N ASP A 118 -4.40 -3.67 7.09
CA ASP A 118 -3.84 -3.07 5.88
C ASP A 118 -3.72 -1.55 5.98
N ASP A 119 -4.75 -0.88 6.52
CA ASP A 119 -4.82 0.57 6.61
C ASP A 119 -3.71 1.11 7.52
N TYR A 120 -3.42 0.38 8.61
CA TYR A 120 -2.32 0.71 9.53
C TYR A 120 -0.97 0.31 8.94
N ALA A 121 -0.83 -0.92 8.46
CA ALA A 121 0.44 -1.47 7.99
C ALA A 121 1.02 -0.65 6.84
N PHE A 122 0.19 -0.26 5.87
CA PHE A 122 0.66 0.43 4.68
C PHE A 122 0.85 1.93 4.89
N LEU A 123 0.00 2.58 5.70
CA LEU A 123 0.24 3.99 6.04
C LEU A 123 1.54 4.13 6.82
N LEU A 124 1.76 3.25 7.79
CA LEU A 124 2.97 3.23 8.59
C LEU A 124 4.23 2.95 7.75
N ASP A 125 4.17 2.00 6.80
CA ASP A 125 5.26 1.73 5.85
C ASP A 125 5.55 2.95 4.95
N GLY A 126 4.51 3.68 4.53
CA GLY A 126 4.64 4.93 3.78
C GLY A 126 5.29 6.05 4.58
N LEU A 127 4.93 6.22 5.84
CA LEU A 127 5.53 7.23 6.75
C LEU A 127 7.01 6.92 7.02
N ILE A 128 7.37 5.65 7.21
CA ILE A 128 8.78 5.23 7.33
C ILE A 128 9.55 5.59 6.05
N ALA A 129 8.97 5.35 4.87
CA ALA A 129 9.62 5.70 3.61
C ALA A 129 9.75 7.22 3.40
N LEU A 130 8.78 8.01 3.86
CA LEU A 130 8.90 9.47 3.88
C LEU A 130 10.07 9.93 4.77
N TYR A 131 10.23 9.32 5.95
CA TYR A 131 11.43 9.57 6.77
C TYR A 131 12.71 9.22 6.01
N GLU A 132 12.76 8.07 5.34
CA GLU A 132 13.94 7.66 4.56
C GLU A 132 14.25 8.61 3.38
N ALA A 133 13.21 9.20 2.77
CA ALA A 133 13.35 10.15 1.67
C ALA A 133 13.71 11.57 2.11
N THR A 134 13.25 12.00 3.29
CA THR A 134 13.32 13.41 3.73
C THR A 134 14.26 13.66 4.91
N GLY A 135 14.51 12.65 5.74
CA GLY A 135 15.20 12.79 7.03
C GLY A 135 14.37 13.47 8.12
N GLU A 136 13.10 13.82 7.88
CA GLU A 136 12.25 14.51 8.85
C GLU A 136 11.76 13.52 9.94
N SER A 137 12.27 13.64 11.18
CA SER A 137 11.99 12.69 12.28
C SER A 137 10.50 12.57 12.63
N ARG A 138 9.72 13.62 12.39
CA ARG A 138 8.27 13.64 12.64
C ARG A 138 7.54 12.47 11.98
N TRP A 139 7.99 12.00 10.82
CA TRP A 139 7.36 10.87 10.15
C TRP A 139 7.57 9.56 10.90
N LEU A 140 8.70 9.37 11.58
CA LEU A 140 8.92 8.21 12.45
C LEU A 140 8.08 8.31 13.73
N GLU A 141 7.93 9.51 14.28
CA GLU A 141 7.09 9.74 15.47
C GLU A 141 5.62 9.43 15.17
N GLU A 142 5.10 9.89 14.03
CA GLU A 142 3.74 9.57 13.57
C GLU A 142 3.59 8.08 13.24
N ALA A 143 4.60 7.47 12.60
CA ALA A 143 4.62 6.03 12.35
C ALA A 143 4.56 5.24 13.67
N ALA A 144 5.34 5.64 14.69
CA ALA A 144 5.33 4.99 15.99
C ALA A 144 3.97 5.10 16.69
N ALA A 145 3.35 6.29 16.66
CA ALA A 145 2.03 6.50 17.24
C ALA A 145 0.95 5.63 16.57
N ILE A 146 1.02 5.45 15.25
CA ILE A 146 0.13 4.54 14.52
C ILE A 146 0.45 3.08 14.85
N ALA A 147 1.72 2.72 15.05
CA ALA A 147 2.13 1.37 15.46
C ALA A 147 1.56 1.01 16.83
N ASP A 148 1.62 1.93 17.81
CA ASP A 148 1.09 1.69 19.15
C ASP A 148 -0.42 1.34 19.08
N VAL A 149 -1.20 2.09 18.29
CA VAL A 149 -2.63 1.79 18.06
C VAL A 149 -2.83 0.49 17.27
N GLN A 150 -1.99 0.22 16.27
CA GLN A 150 -2.04 -1.04 15.51
C GLN A 150 -1.84 -2.24 16.43
N ILE A 151 -0.89 -2.16 17.35
CA ILE A 151 -0.59 -3.23 18.30
C ILE A 151 -1.79 -3.46 19.22
N GLU A 152 -2.34 -2.40 19.81
CA GLU A 152 -3.50 -2.48 20.70
C GLU A 152 -4.71 -3.18 20.03
N LEU A 153 -4.98 -2.84 18.77
CA LEU A 153 -6.17 -3.32 18.07
C LEU A 153 -6.00 -4.69 17.42
N PHE A 154 -4.81 -5.01 16.91
CA PHE A 154 -4.64 -6.12 15.97
C PHE A 154 -3.69 -7.22 16.47
N ALA A 155 -2.80 -6.95 17.43
CA ALA A 155 -1.83 -7.95 17.86
C ALA A 155 -2.50 -9.18 18.51
N ASP A 156 -2.03 -10.37 18.18
CA ASP A 156 -2.36 -11.61 18.88
C ASP A 156 -1.27 -11.90 19.91
N SER A 157 -1.54 -11.54 21.17
CA SER A 157 -0.61 -11.75 22.28
C SER A 157 -0.36 -13.23 22.63
N SER A 158 -1.19 -14.15 22.14
CA SER A 158 -1.11 -15.59 22.46
C SER A 158 -0.42 -16.38 21.35
N GLY A 159 -0.82 -16.15 20.10
CA GLY A 159 -0.32 -16.85 18.92
C GLY A 159 0.72 -16.09 18.09
N GLY A 160 1.05 -14.85 18.46
CA GLY A 160 1.93 -13.96 17.69
C GLY A 160 1.30 -13.42 16.41
N GLY A 161 1.86 -12.36 15.84
CA GLY A 161 1.33 -11.73 14.62
C GLY A 161 0.06 -10.92 14.84
N PHE A 162 -0.68 -10.68 13.76
CA PHE A 162 -1.78 -9.73 13.72
C PHE A 162 -3.04 -10.33 13.11
N TYR A 163 -4.18 -10.05 13.71
CA TYR A 163 -5.50 -10.27 13.12
C TYR A 163 -5.80 -9.21 12.06
N TYR A 164 -6.65 -9.56 11.09
CA TYR A 164 -7.04 -8.63 10.04
C TYR A 164 -7.99 -7.54 10.52
N THR A 165 -8.93 -7.89 11.41
CA THR A 165 -9.94 -6.98 11.96
C THR A 165 -9.57 -6.53 13.36
N ALA A 166 -10.00 -5.34 13.77
CA ALA A 166 -9.75 -4.81 15.10
C ALA A 166 -10.42 -5.66 16.20
N SER A 167 -9.87 -5.63 17.40
CA SER A 167 -10.35 -6.39 18.56
C SER A 167 -11.76 -6.01 19.02
N ASP A 168 -12.17 -4.77 18.74
CA ASP A 168 -13.47 -4.19 19.11
C ASP A 168 -14.48 -4.16 17.97
N GLN A 169 -14.13 -4.67 16.78
CA GLN A 169 -15.11 -4.88 15.70
C GLN A 169 -16.01 -6.08 16.04
N SER A 170 -17.16 -5.77 16.64
CA SER A 170 -18.10 -6.67 17.32
C SER A 170 -18.87 -7.68 16.44
N GLN A 171 -18.59 -7.77 15.14
CA GLN A 171 -19.44 -8.54 14.21
C GLN A 171 -18.89 -9.90 13.76
N LEU A 172 -17.67 -10.27 14.14
CA LEU A 172 -17.08 -11.55 13.71
C LEU A 172 -17.04 -12.57 14.84
N LEU A 173 -17.57 -13.76 14.58
CA LEU A 173 -17.49 -14.92 15.49
C LEU A 173 -16.03 -15.38 15.70
N VAL A 174 -15.17 -15.20 14.70
CA VAL A 174 -13.73 -15.51 14.73
C VAL A 174 -12.97 -14.47 13.92
N ARG A 175 -11.88 -13.93 14.49
CA ARG A 175 -10.95 -13.04 13.78
C ARG A 175 -9.93 -13.87 13.01
N GLY A 176 -9.84 -13.64 11.69
CA GLY A 176 -8.86 -14.30 10.83
C GLY A 176 -7.54 -13.54 10.74
N LYS A 177 -6.44 -14.26 10.47
CA LYS A 177 -5.16 -13.69 10.06
C LYS A 177 -4.96 -13.92 8.55
N GLN A 178 -4.27 -13.00 7.88
CA GLN A 178 -3.96 -13.09 6.46
C GLN A 178 -2.44 -13.10 6.26
N PRO A 179 -1.79 -14.28 6.30
CA PRO A 179 -0.33 -14.37 6.26
C PRO A 179 0.25 -14.21 4.85
N HIS A 180 -0.54 -14.47 3.82
CA HIS A 180 -0.09 -14.55 2.43
C HIS A 180 -0.25 -13.22 1.69
N ASP A 181 0.61 -13.02 0.71
CA ASP A 181 0.49 -11.98 -0.29
C ASP A 181 -0.63 -12.36 -1.28
N GLY A 182 -1.45 -11.37 -1.64
CA GLY A 182 -2.53 -11.50 -2.61
C GLY A 182 -2.42 -10.39 -3.66
N PRO A 183 -3.55 -9.75 -4.04
CA PRO A 183 -3.51 -8.52 -4.83
C PRO A 183 -2.78 -7.38 -4.10
N LEU A 184 -2.73 -7.44 -2.77
CA LEU A 184 -2.01 -6.53 -1.89
C LEU A 184 -0.94 -7.32 -1.12
N PRO A 185 0.15 -6.66 -0.69
CA PRO A 185 1.16 -7.31 0.12
C PRO A 185 0.61 -7.75 1.48
N SER A 186 1.19 -8.80 2.06
CA SER A 186 0.82 -9.32 3.39
C SER A 186 1.02 -8.22 4.45
N SER A 187 -0.10 -7.70 4.99
CA SER A 187 -0.06 -6.63 5.99
C SER A 187 0.53 -7.10 7.32
N ALA A 188 0.47 -8.40 7.65
CA ALA A 188 1.18 -8.97 8.79
C ALA A 188 2.71 -8.91 8.59
N ALA A 189 3.22 -9.28 7.41
CA ALA A 189 4.64 -9.21 7.10
C ALA A 189 5.15 -7.76 7.03
N ILE A 190 4.36 -6.86 6.43
CA ILE A 190 4.67 -5.42 6.41
C ILE A 190 4.69 -4.84 7.83
N SER A 191 3.71 -5.16 8.68
CA SER A 191 3.68 -4.68 10.08
C SER A 191 4.91 -5.14 10.85
N ALA A 192 5.28 -6.42 10.76
CA ALA A 192 6.48 -6.94 11.42
C ALA A 192 7.76 -6.25 10.93
N ARG A 193 7.90 -6.05 9.62
CA ARG A 193 9.03 -5.31 9.05
C ARG A 193 9.10 -3.88 9.58
N ASN A 194 7.96 -3.20 9.60
CA ASN A 194 7.87 -1.84 10.09
C ASN A 194 8.26 -1.72 11.56
N LEU A 195 7.74 -2.60 12.41
CA LEU A 195 8.11 -2.67 13.82
C LEU A 195 9.60 -2.93 14.00
N MET A 196 10.22 -3.80 13.18
CA MET A 196 11.67 -4.01 13.21
C MET A 196 12.47 -2.76 12.82
N ILE A 197 11.96 -1.91 11.92
CA ILE A 197 12.58 -0.62 11.57
C ILE A 197 12.42 0.36 12.73
N LEU A 198 11.20 0.55 13.22
CA LEU A 198 10.91 1.48 14.32
C LEU A 198 11.65 1.09 15.60
N ALA A 199 11.72 -0.19 15.93
CA ALA A 199 12.47 -0.70 17.07
C ALA A 199 13.93 -0.24 17.06
N ARG A 200 14.59 -0.35 15.90
CA ARG A 200 15.99 0.07 15.73
C ARG A 200 16.15 1.59 15.70
N LYS A 201 15.22 2.32 15.07
CA LYS A 201 15.31 3.78 14.95
C LYS A 201 14.98 4.50 16.26
N LEU A 202 14.10 3.92 17.09
CA LEU A 202 13.53 4.55 18.29
C LEU A 202 13.90 3.84 19.58
N ASN A 203 14.75 2.80 19.53
CA ASN A 203 15.13 1.96 20.69
C ASN A 203 13.92 1.38 21.44
N ARG A 204 12.91 0.90 20.71
CA ARG A 204 11.68 0.29 21.25
C ARG A 204 11.80 -1.24 21.27
N SER A 205 12.17 -1.80 22.42
CA SER A 205 12.36 -3.26 22.58
C SER A 205 11.06 -4.05 22.43
N ASP A 206 9.95 -3.48 22.88
CA ASP A 206 8.60 -4.01 22.71
C ASP A 206 8.22 -4.19 21.23
N PHE A 207 8.62 -3.24 20.37
CA PHE A 207 8.44 -3.39 18.92
C PHE A 207 9.30 -4.51 18.34
N ALA A 208 10.55 -4.65 18.81
CA ALA A 208 11.45 -5.73 18.37
C ALA A 208 10.89 -7.11 18.74
N GLU A 209 10.42 -7.27 19.97
CA GLU A 209 9.85 -8.52 20.48
C GLU A 209 8.61 -8.95 19.68
N LEU A 210 7.71 -8.01 19.39
CA LEU A 210 6.51 -8.31 18.61
C LEU A 210 6.82 -8.57 17.13
N ALA A 211 7.78 -7.86 16.54
CA ALA A 211 8.25 -8.13 15.18
C ALA A 211 8.79 -9.56 15.05
N GLU A 212 9.63 -9.97 16.01
CA GLU A 212 10.23 -11.31 16.06
C GLU A 212 9.17 -12.40 16.29
N SER A 213 8.22 -12.17 17.21
CA SER A 213 7.09 -13.07 17.44
C SER A 213 6.22 -13.23 16.19
N THR A 214 5.96 -12.14 15.48
CA THR A 214 5.22 -12.16 14.22
C THR A 214 5.96 -12.96 13.15
N LEU A 215 7.26 -12.73 12.98
CA LEU A 215 8.08 -13.49 12.04
C LEU A 215 8.04 -15.00 12.32
N LYS A 216 8.18 -15.39 13.59
CA LYS A 216 8.06 -16.79 14.02
C LYS A 216 6.69 -17.38 13.72
N SER A 217 5.61 -16.61 13.86
CA SER A 217 4.26 -17.06 13.52
C SER A 217 4.05 -17.28 12.01
N LEU A 218 4.76 -16.53 11.17
CA LEU A 218 4.68 -16.63 9.71
C LEU A 218 5.60 -17.72 9.14
N ALA A 219 6.70 -18.04 9.83
CA ALA A 219 7.74 -18.96 9.35
C ALA A 219 7.22 -20.36 8.95
N PRO A 220 6.32 -21.03 9.69
CA PRO A 220 5.79 -22.33 9.28
C PRO A 220 5.08 -22.27 7.92
N ARG A 221 4.30 -21.20 7.69
CA ARG A 221 3.55 -21.04 6.45
C ARG A 221 4.45 -20.66 5.28
N LEU A 222 5.50 -19.86 5.52
CA LEU A 222 6.52 -19.54 4.52
C LEU A 222 7.23 -20.82 4.03
N ALA A 223 7.53 -21.75 4.94
CA ALA A 223 8.14 -23.03 4.58
C ALA A 223 7.20 -23.93 3.74
N GLU A 224 5.90 -23.86 3.99
CA GLU A 224 4.90 -24.67 3.29
C GLU A 224 4.55 -24.10 1.90
N VAL A 225 4.35 -22.79 1.78
CA VAL A 225 3.88 -22.13 0.55
C VAL A 225 4.66 -20.85 0.25
N PRO A 226 5.98 -20.94 -0.03
CA PRO A 226 6.85 -19.77 -0.18
C PRO A 226 6.44 -18.84 -1.32
N ALA A 227 5.90 -19.38 -2.42
CA ALA A 227 5.43 -18.61 -3.56
C ALA A 227 4.29 -17.63 -3.23
N ALA A 228 3.54 -17.89 -2.16
CA ALA A 228 2.46 -17.02 -1.68
C ALA A 228 2.90 -16.06 -0.57
N MET A 229 4.18 -16.05 -0.19
CA MET A 229 4.68 -15.24 0.94
C MET A 229 5.97 -14.44 0.62
N PRO A 230 6.11 -13.82 -0.58
CA PRO A 230 7.29 -13.02 -0.91
C PRO A 230 7.61 -11.93 0.11
N ARG A 231 6.61 -11.27 0.73
CA ARG A 231 6.90 -10.22 1.73
C ARG A 231 7.45 -10.76 3.03
N THR A 232 7.05 -11.98 3.42
CA THR A 232 7.64 -12.66 4.57
C THR A 232 9.08 -13.08 4.25
N ALA A 233 9.37 -13.54 3.03
CA ALA A 233 10.72 -13.89 2.62
C ALA A 233 11.68 -12.68 2.70
N VAL A 234 11.24 -11.51 2.20
CA VAL A 234 12.01 -10.25 2.33
C VAL A 234 12.26 -9.88 3.80
N LEU A 235 11.26 -10.05 4.66
CA LEU A 235 11.42 -9.80 6.10
C LEU A 235 12.47 -10.75 6.73
N VAL A 236 12.46 -12.03 6.38
CA VAL A 236 13.48 -12.99 6.84
C VAL A 236 14.88 -12.56 6.38
N GLU A 237 15.03 -12.19 5.11
CA GLU A 237 16.31 -11.74 4.55
C GLU A 237 16.85 -10.50 5.31
N GLU A 238 16.02 -9.48 5.51
CA GLU A 238 16.40 -8.27 6.24
C GLU A 238 16.77 -8.56 7.69
N ARG A 239 16.03 -9.46 8.34
CA ARG A 239 16.28 -9.88 9.73
C ARG A 239 17.62 -10.60 9.86
N LEU A 240 17.94 -11.51 8.94
CA LEU A 240 19.23 -12.22 8.91
C LEU A 240 20.40 -11.27 8.59
N ALA A 241 20.21 -10.33 7.66
CA ALA A 241 21.22 -9.33 7.33
C ALA A 241 21.53 -8.40 8.51
N SER A 242 20.58 -8.21 9.44
CA SER A 242 20.80 -7.40 10.65
C SER A 242 21.64 -8.12 11.71
N GLU A 243 21.62 -9.46 11.76
CA GLU A 243 22.46 -10.25 12.66
C GLU A 243 23.93 -10.24 12.27
N GLN A 244 24.23 -10.18 10.97
CA GLN A 244 25.61 -10.18 10.46
C GLN A 244 26.35 -8.85 10.66
N LYS A 245 25.63 -7.79 11.03
CA LYS A 245 26.18 -6.44 11.23
C LYS A 245 26.44 -6.11 12.71
N ASN A 246 26.02 -6.97 13.63
CA ASN A 246 26.30 -6.89 15.08
C ASN A 246 27.39 -7.89 15.46
#